data_AF-A0A2H0TWL3-F1
#
_entry.id   AF-A0A2H0TWL3-F1
#
_cell.length_a   1.000
_cell.length_b   1.000
_cell.length_c   1.000
_cell.angle_alpha   90.00
_cell.angle_beta   90.00
_cell.angle_gamma   90.00
#
_symmetry.space_group_name_H-M   'P 1'
#
loop_
_entity.id
_entity.type
_entity.pdbx_description
1 polymer ?
#
loop_
_entity_poly.entity_id
_entity_poly.type
_entity_poly.pdbx_seq_one_letter_code
_entity_poly.pdbx_strand_id
1 'polypeptide(L)'
;MKKTLVFLSLLCVGFFGLQHVAPVYAGGSASLSKDPLGVDYGQYSGLSGQDLRVSVARVIKFILGFLGLIFLILTLYAGFMWMTSAGNEDRVGTAKKILWGAIIGLAIVLFSYAITQFVVVNLYQVSTGGA
;
A
#
# COMPACT_ATOMS: atom_id res chain seq x y z
N MET A 1 -12.09 -16.86 -22.11
CA MET A 1 -12.55 -16.33 -20.80
C MET A 1 -11.41 -16.21 -19.79
N LYS A 2 -10.65 -17.28 -19.49
CA LYS A 2 -9.46 -17.23 -18.59
C LYS A 2 -8.38 -16.20 -18.97
N LYS A 3 -8.10 -16.03 -20.28
CA LYS A 3 -7.13 -15.03 -20.77
C LYS A 3 -7.67 -13.60 -20.66
N THR A 4 -8.97 -13.41 -20.84
CA THR A 4 -9.66 -12.10 -20.80
C THR A 4 -9.66 -11.51 -19.39
N LEU A 5 -9.79 -12.35 -18.35
CA LEU A 5 -9.76 -11.92 -16.94
C LEU A 5 -8.35 -11.52 -16.49
N VAL A 6 -7.32 -12.25 -16.94
CA VAL A 6 -5.91 -11.90 -16.73
C VAL A 6 -5.54 -10.62 -17.49
N PHE A 7 -6.02 -10.44 -18.73
CA PHE A 7 -5.81 -9.23 -19.51
C PHE A 7 -6.51 -8.00 -18.88
N LEU A 8 -7.71 -8.18 -18.33
CA LEU A 8 -8.45 -7.12 -17.63
C LEU A 8 -7.78 -6.72 -16.31
N SER A 9 -7.24 -7.69 -15.58
CA SER A 9 -6.40 -7.44 -14.38
C SER A 9 -5.12 -6.68 -14.74
N LEU A 10 -4.46 -7.05 -15.85
CA LEU A 10 -3.21 -6.42 -16.29
C LEU A 10 -3.46 -5.01 -16.85
N LEU A 11 -4.63 -4.78 -17.46
CA LEU A 11 -5.10 -3.46 -17.89
C LEU A 11 -5.45 -2.58 -16.68
N CYS A 12 -6.09 -3.11 -15.63
CA CYS A 12 -6.33 -2.36 -14.38
C CYS A 12 -5.03 -2.00 -13.64
N VAL A 13 -4.05 -2.91 -13.57
CA VAL A 13 -2.73 -2.63 -12.95
C VAL A 13 -1.94 -1.60 -13.79
N GLY A 14 -1.99 -1.70 -15.12
CA GLY A 14 -1.38 -0.71 -16.03
C GLY A 14 -2.09 0.65 -15.98
N PHE A 15 -3.41 0.67 -15.88
CA PHE A 15 -4.21 1.89 -15.75
C PHE A 15 -3.97 2.56 -14.40
N PHE A 16 -3.94 1.81 -13.30
CA PHE A 16 -3.62 2.31 -11.94
C PHE A 16 -2.17 2.77 -11.81
N GLY A 17 -1.23 2.10 -12.50
CA GLY A 17 0.15 2.57 -12.67
C GLY A 17 0.24 3.90 -13.43
N LEU A 18 -0.64 4.12 -14.41
CA LEU A 18 -0.78 5.40 -15.12
C LEU A 18 -1.56 6.45 -14.31
N GLN A 19 -2.49 6.06 -13.41
CA GLN A 19 -3.21 7.00 -12.53
C GLN A 19 -2.35 7.47 -11.33
N HIS A 20 -1.23 6.79 -11.03
CA HIS A 20 -0.28 7.17 -9.96
C HIS A 20 1.01 7.84 -10.45
N VAL A 21 1.13 8.08 -11.75
CA VAL A 21 2.04 9.11 -12.31
C VAL A 21 1.31 10.43 -12.49
N ALA A 22 0.51 10.84 -11.50
CA ALA A 22 0.43 12.27 -11.26
C ALA A 22 1.85 12.71 -10.88
N PRO A 23 2.40 13.80 -11.48
CA PRO A 23 3.60 14.39 -10.91
C PRO A 23 3.27 14.62 -9.45
N VAL A 24 4.04 14.01 -8.55
CA VAL A 24 4.08 14.50 -7.18
C VAL A 24 4.53 15.94 -7.35
N TYR A 25 3.59 16.88 -7.28
CA TYR A 25 3.90 18.29 -7.31
C TYR A 25 4.83 18.51 -6.12
N ALA A 26 6.11 18.60 -6.41
CA ALA A 26 7.08 19.30 -5.59
C ALA A 26 6.70 20.79 -5.69
N GLY A 27 5.60 21.17 -5.04
CA GLY A 27 5.23 22.56 -4.81
C GLY A 27 6.19 23.13 -3.77
N GLY A 28 7.00 24.09 -4.20
CA GLY A 28 8.05 24.69 -3.41
C GLY A 28 7.57 25.32 -2.10
N SER A 29 8.44 25.18 -1.09
CA SER A 29 8.76 26.14 -0.03
C SER A 29 7.61 26.99 0.55
N ALA A 30 7.14 26.58 1.72
CA ALA A 30 6.85 27.52 2.80
C ALA A 30 7.59 27.05 4.05
N SER A 31 8.79 27.59 4.24
CA SER A 31 9.58 27.45 5.46
C SER A 31 8.79 27.98 6.65
N LEU A 32 8.39 27.14 7.60
CA LEU A 32 8.24 27.56 9.00
C LEU A 32 8.11 26.38 9.97
N SER A 33 9.22 26.05 10.62
CA SER A 33 9.37 26.01 12.09
C SER A 33 10.27 24.86 12.54
N LYS A 34 11.44 25.26 13.07
CA LYS A 34 12.32 24.54 14.02
C LYS A 34 12.23 23.01 14.00
N ASP A 35 13.12 22.35 13.26
CA ASP A 35 13.38 20.93 13.44
C ASP A 35 14.53 20.71 14.45
N PRO A 36 14.28 20.15 15.64
CA PRO A 36 15.29 19.92 16.68
C PRO A 36 16.19 18.69 16.42
N LEU A 37 16.04 18.02 15.26
CA LEU A 37 16.64 16.71 14.99
C LEU A 37 17.84 16.71 14.05
N GLY A 38 18.32 17.89 13.62
CA GLY A 38 19.68 18.06 13.06
C GLY A 38 20.00 17.25 11.80
N VAL A 39 19.07 17.17 10.84
CA VAL A 39 19.25 16.41 9.58
C VAL A 39 19.62 17.28 8.37
N ASP A 40 20.38 18.36 8.58
CA ASP A 40 20.83 19.30 7.53
C ASP A 40 22.10 18.85 6.77
N TYR A 41 22.24 17.55 6.51
CA TYR A 41 23.40 16.98 5.79
C TYR A 41 23.06 16.53 4.35
N GLY A 42 21.84 16.81 3.87
CA GLY A 42 21.33 16.35 2.57
C GLY A 42 21.77 17.18 1.35
N GLN A 43 22.56 18.24 1.53
CA GLN A 43 22.88 19.20 0.45
C GLN A 43 23.80 18.64 -0.65
N TYR A 44 24.44 17.48 -0.44
CA TYR A 44 25.38 16.88 -1.41
C TYR A 44 24.82 15.69 -2.19
N SER A 45 23.57 15.26 -1.96
CA SER A 45 22.98 14.07 -2.60
C SER A 45 22.04 14.37 -3.78
N GLY A 46 21.89 15.64 -4.18
CA GLY A 46 20.89 16.03 -5.20
C GLY A 46 19.45 16.03 -4.67
N LEU A 47 19.29 15.92 -3.34
CA LEU A 47 18.02 15.96 -2.62
C LEU A 47 17.75 17.38 -2.10
N SER A 48 17.67 18.36 -2.99
CA SER A 48 17.36 19.73 -2.60
C SER A 48 15.91 19.84 -2.09
N GLY A 49 15.74 19.71 -0.77
CA GLY A 49 14.54 20.17 -0.05
C GLY A 49 13.47 19.13 0.32
N GLN A 50 13.72 17.82 0.21
CA GLN A 50 12.77 16.79 0.67
C GLN A 50 13.45 15.90 1.72
N ASP A 51 12.94 15.91 2.95
CA ASP A 51 13.42 15.00 4.01
C ASP A 51 13.51 13.55 3.50
N LEU A 52 14.63 12.88 3.75
CA LEU A 52 14.81 11.45 3.42
C LEU A 52 13.66 10.60 3.99
N ARG A 53 13.16 10.99 5.17
CA ARG A 53 11.98 10.41 5.82
C ARG A 53 10.73 10.45 4.95
N VAL A 54 10.49 11.56 4.25
CA VAL A 54 9.31 11.76 3.38
C VAL A 54 9.44 10.93 2.10
N SER A 55 10.64 10.84 1.54
CA SER A 55 10.91 10.00 0.36
C SER A 55 10.66 8.52 0.66
N VAL A 56 11.19 8.01 1.77
CA VAL A 56 10.98 6.62 2.20
C VAL A 56 9.51 6.34 2.51
N ALA A 57 8.81 7.25 3.19
CA ALA A 57 7.38 7.10 3.46
C ALA A 57 6.53 7.02 2.17
N ARG A 58 6.91 7.76 1.12
CA ARG A 58 6.24 7.71 -0.18
C ARG A 58 6.39 6.35 -0.86
N VAL A 59 7.60 5.79 -0.85
CA VAL A 59 7.88 4.46 -1.41
C VAL A 59 7.10 3.37 -0.66
N ILE A 60 7.06 3.42 0.68
CA ILE A 60 6.30 2.47 1.50
C ILE A 60 4.80 2.54 1.16
N LYS A 61 4.23 3.75 1.06
CA LYS A 61 2.80 3.92 0.69
C LYS A 61 2.50 3.37 -0.70
N PHE A 62 3.42 3.55 -1.65
CA PHE A 62 3.28 3.00 -2.99
C PHE A 62 3.27 1.46 -2.98
N ILE A 63 4.21 0.85 -2.25
CA ILE A 63 4.28 -0.62 -2.11
C ILE A 63 3.04 -1.17 -1.38
N LEU A 64 2.55 -0.50 -0.33
CA LEU A 64 1.32 -0.90 0.37
C LEU A 64 0.09 -0.86 -0.54
N GLY A 65 -0.04 0.18 -1.37
CA GLY A 65 -1.13 0.27 -2.34
C GLY A 65 -1.05 -0.83 -3.41
N PHE A 66 0.14 -1.09 -3.94
CA PHE A 66 0.38 -2.16 -4.91
C PHE A 66 0.08 -3.55 -4.33
N LEU A 67 0.46 -3.78 -3.07
CA LEU A 67 0.20 -5.04 -2.39
C LEU A 67 -1.30 -5.26 -2.19
N GLY A 68 -2.06 -4.23 -1.82
CA GLY A 68 -3.52 -4.29 -1.71
C GLY A 68 -4.21 -4.69 -3.02
N LEU A 69 -3.72 -4.18 -4.15
CA LEU A 69 -4.22 -4.54 -5.47
C LEU A 69 -3.99 -6.03 -5.81
N ILE A 70 -2.82 -6.57 -5.45
CA ILE A 70 -2.51 -8.00 -5.64
C ILE A 70 -3.47 -8.88 -4.83
N PHE A 71 -3.71 -8.53 -3.57
CA PHE A 71 -4.65 -9.27 -2.70
C PHE A 71 -6.09 -9.25 -3.26
N LEU A 72 -6.52 -8.12 -3.83
CA LEU A 72 -7.83 -8.02 -4.49
C LEU A 72 -7.93 -8.99 -5.68
N ILE A 73 -6.91 -9.04 -6.53
CA ILE A 73 -6.86 -9.93 -7.70
C ILE A 73 -6.88 -11.41 -7.26
N LEU A 74 -6.11 -11.78 -6.23
CA LEU A 74 -6.12 -13.14 -5.68
C LEU A 74 -7.50 -13.54 -5.15
N THR A 75 -8.18 -12.61 -4.46
CA THR A 75 -9.51 -12.85 -3.90
C THR A 75 -10.54 -13.10 -5.00
N LEU A 76 -10.51 -12.31 -6.08
CA LEU A 76 -11.38 -12.52 -7.24
C LEU A 76 -11.07 -13.85 -7.96
N TYR A 77 -9.79 -14.19 -8.12
CA TYR A 77 -9.38 -15.46 -8.72
C TYR A 77 -9.88 -16.66 -7.92
N ALA A 78 -9.71 -16.63 -6.60
CA ALA A 78 -10.16 -17.69 -5.71
C ALA A 78 -11.70 -17.78 -5.65
N GLY A 79 -12.40 -16.64 -5.66
CA GLY A 79 -13.85 -16.58 -5.75
C GLY A 79 -14.38 -17.18 -7.05
N PHE A 80 -13.75 -16.87 -8.19
CA PHE A 80 -14.13 -17.45 -9.48
C PHE A 80 -13.86 -18.95 -9.55
N MET A 81 -12.73 -19.41 -8.98
CA MET A 81 -12.44 -20.84 -8.84
C MET A 81 -13.51 -21.53 -8.00
N TRP A 82 -13.95 -20.91 -6.90
CA TRP A 82 -15.00 -21.47 -6.05
C TRP A 82 -16.35 -21.58 -6.79
N MET A 83 -16.77 -20.54 -7.52
CA MET A 83 -18.01 -20.55 -8.30
C MET A 83 -17.98 -21.53 -9.48
N THR A 84 -16.81 -21.74 -10.10
CA THR A 84 -16.67 -22.64 -11.27
C THR A 84 -16.39 -24.10 -10.90
N SER A 85 -16.33 -24.43 -9.61
CA SER A 85 -15.97 -25.77 -9.15
C SER A 85 -17.07 -26.83 -9.38
N ALA A 86 -18.30 -26.45 -9.71
CA ALA A 86 -19.40 -27.34 -10.16
C ALA A 86 -19.56 -28.66 -9.36
N GLY A 87 -19.30 -28.65 -8.05
CA GLY A 87 -19.41 -29.82 -7.17
C GLY A 87 -18.15 -30.68 -7.03
N ASN A 88 -17.03 -30.33 -7.67
CA ASN A 88 -15.74 -30.99 -7.44
C ASN A 88 -15.13 -30.52 -6.10
N GLU A 89 -15.06 -31.42 -5.13
CA GLU A 89 -14.58 -31.13 -3.77
C GLU A 89 -13.12 -30.65 -3.72
N ASP A 90 -12.25 -31.16 -4.59
CA ASP A 90 -10.83 -30.75 -4.62
C ASP A 90 -10.67 -29.28 -5.04
N ARG A 91 -11.47 -28.84 -6.01
CA ARG A 91 -11.48 -27.46 -6.50
C ARG A 91 -12.06 -26.50 -5.47
N VAL A 92 -13.12 -26.92 -4.77
CA VAL A 92 -13.71 -26.15 -3.67
C VAL A 92 -12.74 -26.03 -2.49
N GLY A 93 -12.08 -27.13 -2.10
CA GLY A 93 -11.10 -27.15 -1.02
C GLY A 93 -9.91 -26.24 -1.31
N THR A 94 -9.41 -26.28 -2.54
CA THR A 94 -8.31 -25.40 -3.00
C THR A 94 -8.74 -23.92 -3.00
N ALA A 95 -9.92 -23.61 -3.54
CA ALA A 95 -10.42 -22.24 -3.58
C ALA A 95 -10.61 -21.65 -2.16
N LYS A 96 -11.13 -22.44 -1.22
CA LYS A 96 -11.28 -22.04 0.18
C LYS A 96 -9.94 -21.75 0.85
N LYS A 97 -8.92 -22.59 0.63
CA LYS A 97 -7.56 -22.35 1.17
C LYS A 97 -6.99 -21.02 0.68
N ILE A 98 -7.14 -20.72 -0.60
CA ILE A 98 -6.66 -19.46 -1.19
C ILE A 98 -7.45 -18.27 -0.64
N LEU A 99 -8.78 -18.38 -0.54
CA LEU A 99 -9.62 -17.32 0.04
C LEU A 99 -9.23 -17.01 1.48
N TRP A 100 -9.08 -18.03 2.34
CA TRP A 100 -8.65 -17.83 3.72
C TRP A 100 -7.27 -17.18 3.80
N GLY A 101 -6.31 -17.64 3.00
CA GLY A 101 -4.97 -17.03 2.93
C GLY A 101 -5.00 -15.57 2.48
N ALA A 102 -5.84 -15.23 1.49
CA ALA A 102 -6.01 -13.86 1.01
C ALA A 102 -6.67 -12.95 2.06
N ILE A 103 -7.71 -13.42 2.75
CA ILE A 103 -8.40 -12.66 3.81
C ILE A 103 -7.45 -12.38 4.98
N ILE A 104 -6.69 -13.39 5.42
CA ILE A 104 -5.74 -13.23 6.53
C ILE A 104 -4.62 -12.26 6.13
N GLY A 105 -4.07 -12.37 4.93
CA GLY A 105 -3.06 -11.44 4.43
C GLY A 105 -3.57 -9.99 4.34
N LEU A 106 -4.79 -9.80 3.83
CA LEU A 106 -5.44 -8.48 3.79
C LEU A 106 -5.64 -7.92 5.20
N ALA A 107 -6.13 -8.74 6.13
CA ALA A 107 -6.33 -8.35 7.51
C ALA A 107 -5.02 -7.89 8.17
N ILE A 108 -3.91 -8.62 7.98
CA ILE A 108 -2.60 -8.26 8.53
C ILE A 108 -2.13 -6.88 8.01
N VAL A 109 -2.29 -6.60 6.72
CA VAL A 109 -1.89 -5.29 6.15
C VAL A 109 -2.71 -4.16 6.76
N LEU A 110 -4.04 -4.34 6.89
CA LEU A 110 -4.91 -3.35 7.50
C LEU A 110 -4.58 -3.12 8.98
N PHE A 111 -4.34 -4.21 9.73
CA PHE A 111 -3.93 -4.13 11.13
C PHE A 111 -2.57 -3.46 11.30
N SER A 112 -1.58 -3.79 10.46
CA SER A 112 -0.24 -3.18 10.50
C SER A 112 -0.32 -1.67 10.31
N TYR A 113 -1.13 -1.21 9.34
CA TYR A 113 -1.33 0.22 9.11
C TYR A 113 -2.03 0.90 10.28
N ALA A 114 -3.11 0.30 10.79
CA ALA A 114 -3.86 0.82 11.93
C ALA A 114 -3.00 0.95 13.19
N ILE A 115 -2.22 -0.09 13.52
CA ILE A 115 -1.31 -0.08 14.67
C ILE A 115 -0.22 0.99 14.50
N THR A 116 0.39 1.08 13.31
CA THR A 116 1.43 2.08 13.05
C THR A 116 0.90 3.50 13.23
N GLN A 117 -0.28 3.80 12.69
CA GLN A 117 -0.92 5.11 12.85
C GLN A 117 -1.26 5.37 14.32
N PHE A 118 -1.81 4.38 15.03
CA PHE A 118 -2.11 4.50 16.45
C PHE A 118 -0.85 4.86 17.26
N VAL A 119 0.26 4.13 17.08
CA VAL A 119 1.50 4.40 17.81
C VAL A 119 2.05 5.79 17.48
N VAL A 120 2.14 6.13 16.20
CA VAL A 120 2.69 7.44 15.76
C VAL A 120 1.87 8.60 16.30
N VAL A 121 0.54 8.52 16.27
CA VAL A 121 -0.35 9.57 16.78
C VAL A 121 -0.20 9.75 18.29
N ASN A 122 -0.18 8.66 19.06
CA ASN A 122 0.00 8.74 20.51
C ASN A 122 1.37 9.32 20.88
N LEU A 123 2.44 8.90 20.20
CA LEU A 123 3.78 9.45 20.48
C LEU A 123 3.90 10.92 20.07
N TYR A 124 3.28 11.30 18.95
CA TYR A 124 3.23 12.70 18.51
C TYR A 124 2.52 13.59 19.53
N GLN A 125 1.33 13.17 20.02
CA GLN A 125 0.57 13.91 21.03
C GLN A 125 1.35 14.10 22.33
N VAL A 126 2.05 13.06 22.81
CA VAL A 126 2.86 13.15 24.03
C VAL A 126 4.11 14.02 23.81
N SER A 127 4.72 13.95 22.63
CA SER A 127 5.93 14.71 22.30
C SER A 127 5.68 16.21 22.07
N THR A 128 4.50 16.60 21.57
CA THR A 128 4.17 18.03 21.37
C THR A 128 3.65 18.70 22.62
N GLY A 129 3.56 17.97 23.74
CA GLY A 129 2.91 18.42 24.95
C GLY A 129 1.41 18.48 24.74
N GLY A 130 0.66 17.61 25.40
CA GLY A 130 -0.78 17.77 25.51
C GLY A 130 -1.07 19.19 26.03
N ALA A 131 -1.81 19.96 25.23
CA ALA A 131 -2.61 21.05 25.79
C ALA A 131 -3.70 20.43 26.68
#